data_AF-A0A7Y9I9Z4-F1
#
_entry.id   AF-A0A7Y9I9Z4-F1
#
_cell.length_a   1.000
_cell.length_b   1.000
_cell.length_c   1.000
_cell.angle_alpha   90.00
_cell.angle_beta   90.00
_cell.angle_gamma   90.00
#
_symmetry.space_group_name_H-M   'P 1'
#
loop_
_entity.id
_entity.type
_entity.pdbx_description
1 polymer ?
#
loop_
_entity_poly.entity_id
_entity_poly.type
_entity_poly.pdbx_seq_one_letter_code
_entity_poly.pdbx_strand_id
1 'polypeptide(L)'
;MTEPIVKRGIKITGENPMIVLYREGTEDDVVALVSLWTATYSPVGTGRALLIWVDPDYSGLGADAPVGIYTDNAALADYVWQNFYRDYPRIRGRGIETAPPIPALFTETSGGDRFHRITCATGPTMIELEWRDVLDCKQVITYPPGFECSVVVCPCAHGEIRVNGVAARGEVHQPEEWAGSSATLAFAETWREI
;
A
#
# COMPACT_ATOMS: atom_id res chain seq x y z
N MET A 1 12.67 17.34 32.46
CA MET A 1 12.35 16.40 31.36
C MET A 1 11.10 15.66 31.79
N THR A 2 10.07 15.64 30.93
CA THR A 2 8.85 14.86 31.19
C THR A 2 9.18 13.38 31.08
N GLU A 3 8.57 12.55 31.92
CA GLU A 3 8.74 11.10 31.81
C GLU A 3 8.22 10.60 30.45
N PRO A 4 8.91 9.63 29.82
CA PRO A 4 8.46 9.06 28.56
C PRO A 4 7.16 8.26 28.76
N ILE A 5 6.22 8.41 27.82
CA ILE A 5 5.03 7.57 27.77
C ILE A 5 5.40 6.25 27.09
N VAL A 6 5.32 5.14 27.83
CA VAL A 6 5.61 3.80 27.30
C VAL A 6 4.35 3.18 26.69
N LYS A 7 4.42 2.81 25.42
CA LYS A 7 3.38 2.04 24.71
C LYS A 7 3.90 0.64 24.42
N ARG A 8 3.01 -0.37 24.51
CA ARG A 8 3.32 -1.79 24.27
C ARG A 8 2.38 -2.37 23.22
N GLY A 9 2.59 -3.63 22.85
CA GLY A 9 1.73 -4.33 21.89
C GLY A 9 1.98 -3.92 20.44
N ILE A 10 3.19 -3.48 20.10
CA ILE A 10 3.56 -3.14 18.72
C ILE A 10 3.43 -4.38 17.84
N LYS A 11 2.62 -4.28 16.79
CA LYS A 11 2.35 -5.35 15.82
C LYS A 11 3.23 -5.21 14.58
N ILE A 12 3.39 -3.99 14.09
CA ILE A 12 4.25 -3.69 12.95
C ILE A 12 4.66 -2.21 13.00
N THR A 13 5.87 -1.91 12.57
CA THR A 13 6.29 -0.54 12.26
C THR A 13 7.11 -0.50 10.97
N GLY A 14 7.00 0.60 10.24
CA GLY A 14 7.69 0.82 8.97
C GLY A 14 6.92 1.77 8.06
N GLU A 15 6.57 1.31 6.86
CA GLU A 15 5.92 2.13 5.83
C GLU A 15 4.78 1.36 5.15
N ASN A 16 3.79 2.10 4.65
CA ASN A 16 2.62 1.55 3.96
C ASN A 16 2.09 2.50 2.86
N PRO A 17 2.91 2.86 1.86
CA PRO A 17 2.42 3.64 0.74
C PRO A 17 1.31 2.89 -0.02
N MET A 18 0.31 3.66 -0.45
CA MET A 18 -0.93 3.16 -1.05
C MET A 18 -1.27 3.94 -2.33
N ILE A 19 -1.81 3.24 -3.33
CA ILE A 19 -2.48 3.86 -4.49
C ILE A 19 -3.82 3.16 -4.66
N VAL A 20 -4.89 3.94 -4.71
CA VAL A 20 -6.20 3.51 -5.17
C VAL A 20 -6.53 4.33 -6.42
N LEU A 21 -6.81 3.64 -7.52
CA LEU A 21 -7.28 4.27 -8.75
C LEU A 21 -8.76 3.98 -8.92
N TYR A 22 -9.50 4.98 -9.37
CA TYR A 22 -10.93 4.90 -9.63
C TYR A 22 -11.21 5.01 -11.13
N ARG A 23 -12.35 4.46 -11.55
CA ARG A 23 -12.88 4.69 -12.89
C ARG A 23 -13.13 6.18 -13.07
N GLU A 24 -12.68 6.71 -14.21
CA GLU A 24 -12.86 8.12 -14.56
C GLU A 24 -14.32 8.56 -14.41
N GLY A 25 -14.54 9.64 -13.67
CA GLY A 25 -15.85 10.26 -13.46
C GLY A 25 -16.78 9.49 -12.51
N THR A 26 -16.25 8.57 -11.70
CA THR A 26 -17.00 7.87 -10.65
C THR A 26 -16.49 8.26 -9.27
N GLU A 27 -17.31 8.11 -8.23
CA GLU A 27 -16.88 8.44 -6.86
C GLU A 27 -16.24 7.23 -6.14
N ASP A 28 -16.75 6.01 -6.37
CA ASP A 28 -16.41 4.83 -5.56
C ASP A 28 -15.98 3.60 -6.37
N ASP A 29 -15.92 3.68 -7.71
CA ASP A 29 -15.60 2.52 -8.55
C ASP A 29 -14.09 2.29 -8.66
N VAL A 30 -13.55 1.52 -7.72
CA VAL A 30 -12.11 1.18 -7.63
C VAL A 30 -11.71 0.21 -8.75
N VAL A 31 -10.76 0.63 -9.57
CA VAL A 31 -10.19 -0.12 -10.71
C VAL A 31 -8.78 -0.64 -10.46
N ALA A 32 -8.07 -0.08 -9.49
CA ALA A 32 -6.81 -0.63 -9.00
C ALA A 32 -6.61 -0.26 -7.52
N LEU A 33 -5.97 -1.16 -6.77
CA LEU A 33 -5.58 -0.95 -5.39
C LEU A 33 -4.23 -1.60 -5.13
N VAL A 34 -3.29 -0.83 -4.60
CA VAL A 34 -2.00 -1.31 -4.09
C VAL A 34 -1.77 -0.81 -2.68
N SER A 35 -1.21 -1.67 -1.84
CA SER A 35 -0.66 -1.31 -0.54
C SER A 35 0.63 -2.07 -0.36
N LEU A 36 1.73 -1.33 -0.23
CA LEU A 36 3.04 -1.91 -0.02
C LEU A 36 3.44 -1.73 1.43
N TRP A 37 3.53 -2.81 2.17
CA TRP A 37 4.09 -2.79 3.52
C TRP A 37 5.59 -2.96 3.44
N THR A 38 6.35 -2.04 4.02
CA THR A 38 7.78 -2.23 4.34
C THR A 38 7.91 -2.30 5.85
N ALA A 39 8.16 -3.48 6.41
CA ALA A 39 8.30 -3.67 7.85
C ALA A 39 9.75 -3.49 8.30
N THR A 40 10.01 -2.45 9.10
CA THR A 40 11.27 -2.29 9.83
C THR A 40 11.27 -3.09 11.13
N TYR A 41 10.08 -3.36 11.69
CA TYR A 41 9.88 -4.36 12.74
C TYR A 41 8.51 -5.03 12.62
N SER A 42 8.48 -6.34 12.83
CA SER A 42 7.29 -7.13 13.12
C SER A 42 7.69 -8.39 13.92
N PRO A 43 6.74 -9.09 14.58
CA PRO A 43 7.00 -10.37 15.23
C PRO A 43 7.49 -11.49 14.30
N VAL A 44 7.28 -11.35 12.99
CA VAL A 44 7.64 -12.34 11.96
C VAL A 44 8.84 -11.90 11.10
N GLY A 45 9.57 -10.88 11.55
CA GLY A 45 10.76 -10.35 10.89
C GLY A 45 10.52 -9.09 10.06
N THR A 46 11.56 -8.66 9.36
CA THR A 46 11.53 -7.50 8.46
C THR A 46 11.29 -7.94 7.01
N GLY A 47 10.93 -7.01 6.14
CA GLY A 47 10.73 -7.30 4.71
C GLY A 47 9.66 -6.42 4.09
N ARG A 48 9.20 -6.82 2.90
CA ARG A 48 8.21 -6.12 2.11
C ARG A 48 7.07 -7.04 1.66
N ALA A 49 5.85 -6.54 1.67
CA ALA A 49 4.67 -7.22 1.14
C ALA A 49 3.80 -6.22 0.35
N LEU A 50 3.76 -6.40 -0.96
CA LEU A 50 2.88 -5.67 -1.88
C LEU A 50 1.58 -6.45 -2.05
N LEU A 51 0.48 -5.92 -1.53
CA LEU A 51 -0.86 -6.37 -1.85
C LEU A 51 -1.34 -5.59 -3.06
N ILE A 52 -1.78 -6.28 -4.10
CA ILE A 52 -2.23 -5.65 -5.34
C ILE A 52 -3.46 -6.36 -5.90
N TRP A 53 -4.41 -5.55 -6.33
CA TRP A 53 -5.51 -5.97 -7.19
C TRP A 53 -5.70 -4.91 -8.28
N VAL A 54 -5.86 -5.36 -9.52
CA VAL A 54 -6.16 -4.49 -10.66
C VAL A 54 -7.29 -5.13 -11.47
N ASP A 55 -8.28 -4.33 -11.85
CA ASP A 55 -9.39 -4.74 -12.70
C ASP A 55 -8.87 -5.15 -14.09
N PRO A 56 -8.97 -6.42 -14.51
CA PRO A 56 -8.49 -6.85 -15.82
C PRO A 56 -9.28 -6.24 -16.98
N ASP A 57 -10.55 -5.94 -16.79
CA ASP A 57 -11.46 -5.50 -17.85
C ASP A 57 -11.34 -4.00 -18.12
N TYR A 58 -11.13 -3.19 -17.08
CA TYR A 58 -11.05 -1.73 -17.23
C TYR A 58 -9.63 -1.15 -17.28
N SER A 59 -8.69 -1.71 -16.50
CA SER A 59 -7.35 -1.10 -16.33
C SER A 59 -6.56 -0.97 -17.63
N GLY A 60 -6.97 -1.68 -18.69
CA GLY A 60 -6.22 -1.76 -19.94
C GLY A 60 -5.06 -2.75 -19.90
N LEU A 61 -4.86 -3.45 -18.77
CA LEU A 61 -3.84 -4.49 -18.64
C LEU A 61 -4.34 -5.88 -19.08
N GLY A 62 -5.66 -6.12 -19.10
CA GLY A 62 -6.22 -7.40 -19.53
C GLY A 62 -5.70 -8.56 -18.68
N ALA A 63 -5.18 -9.59 -19.35
CA ALA A 63 -4.63 -10.78 -18.68
C ALA A 63 -3.36 -10.50 -17.85
N ASP A 64 -2.69 -9.37 -18.09
CA ASP A 64 -1.51 -8.97 -17.31
C ASP A 64 -1.87 -8.22 -16.02
N ALA A 65 -3.16 -7.98 -15.75
CA ALA A 65 -3.60 -7.31 -14.53
C ALA A 65 -3.25 -8.14 -13.28
N PRO A 66 -2.40 -7.62 -12.38
CA PRO A 66 -1.93 -8.38 -11.23
C PRO A 66 -3.00 -8.47 -10.14
N VAL A 67 -3.11 -9.67 -9.57
CA VAL A 67 -3.86 -9.94 -8.34
C VAL A 67 -3.02 -10.84 -7.44
N GLY A 68 -2.82 -10.44 -6.18
CA GLY A 68 -2.10 -11.25 -5.20
C GLY A 68 -1.22 -10.45 -4.24
N ILE A 69 -0.36 -11.18 -3.54
CA ILE A 69 0.62 -10.62 -2.60
C ILE A 69 2.02 -10.96 -3.11
N TYR A 70 2.86 -9.95 -3.32
CA TYR A 70 4.25 -10.09 -3.77
C TYR A 70 5.18 -9.72 -2.61
N THR A 71 6.20 -10.53 -2.33
CA THR A 71 6.95 -10.38 -1.08
C THR A 71 8.35 -10.98 -1.13
N ASP A 72 9.27 -10.40 -0.35
CA ASP A 72 10.56 -11.01 -0.03
C ASP A 72 10.54 -11.81 1.29
N ASN A 73 9.42 -11.75 2.03
CA ASN A 73 9.19 -12.43 3.30
C ASN A 73 7.74 -12.94 3.40
N ALA A 74 7.54 -14.21 3.03
CA ALA A 74 6.22 -14.84 3.05
C ALA A 74 5.52 -14.80 4.43
N ALA A 75 6.28 -14.92 5.54
CA ALA A 75 5.71 -14.85 6.87
C ALA A 75 5.16 -13.45 7.19
N LEU A 76 5.83 -12.40 6.71
CA LEU A 76 5.34 -11.02 6.80
C LEU A 76 4.08 -10.81 5.94
N ALA A 77 4.07 -11.30 4.70
CA ALA A 77 2.90 -11.22 3.83
C ALA A 77 1.67 -11.86 4.47
N ASP A 78 1.81 -13.07 5.00
CA ASP A 78 0.74 -13.76 5.72
C ASP A 78 0.30 -12.95 6.94
N TYR A 79 1.26 -12.46 7.74
CA TYR A 79 0.97 -11.66 8.92
C TYR A 79 0.18 -10.39 8.59
N VAL A 80 0.57 -9.66 7.56
CA VAL A 80 -0.11 -8.44 7.12
C VAL A 80 -1.53 -8.76 6.65
N TRP A 81 -1.69 -9.80 5.84
CA TRP A 81 -3.00 -10.24 5.38
C TRP A 81 -3.93 -10.57 6.56
N GLN A 82 -3.48 -11.41 7.50
CA GLN A 82 -4.33 -11.88 8.59
C GLN A 82 -4.74 -10.77 9.57
N ASN A 83 -3.87 -9.77 9.79
CA ASN A 83 -4.11 -8.77 10.84
C ASN A 83 -4.72 -7.47 10.33
N PHE A 84 -4.48 -7.09 9.06
CA PHE A 84 -4.85 -5.76 8.55
C PHE A 84 -5.76 -5.78 7.31
N TYR A 85 -5.67 -6.82 6.47
CA TYR A 85 -6.33 -6.81 5.16
C TYR A 85 -7.46 -7.82 4.96
N ARG A 86 -7.48 -8.93 5.72
CA ARG A 86 -8.49 -9.98 5.60
C ARG A 86 -9.93 -9.43 5.61
N ASP A 87 -10.18 -8.45 6.48
CA ASP A 87 -11.50 -7.83 6.65
C ASP A 87 -11.62 -6.45 5.99
N TYR A 88 -10.61 -6.02 5.22
CA TYR A 88 -10.62 -4.72 4.57
C TYR A 88 -11.61 -4.71 3.37
N PRO A 89 -12.70 -3.91 3.43
CA PRO A 89 -13.82 -4.05 2.49
C PRO A 89 -13.45 -3.82 1.02
N ARG A 90 -12.47 -2.94 0.76
CA ARG A 90 -12.06 -2.61 -0.62
C ARG A 90 -11.32 -3.76 -1.32
N ILE A 91 -10.76 -4.70 -0.56
CA ILE A 91 -9.94 -5.79 -1.11
C ILE A 91 -10.58 -7.17 -0.99
N ARG A 92 -11.41 -7.36 0.04
CA ARG A 92 -11.98 -8.66 0.38
C ARG A 92 -12.81 -9.22 -0.77
N GLY A 93 -12.59 -10.49 -1.12
CA GLY A 93 -13.31 -11.16 -2.21
C GLY A 93 -12.83 -10.79 -3.62
N ARG A 94 -11.74 -10.01 -3.75
CA ARG A 94 -11.16 -9.65 -5.05
C ARG A 94 -10.11 -10.63 -5.55
N GLY A 95 -9.89 -11.74 -4.85
CA GLY A 95 -9.06 -12.85 -5.30
C GLY A 95 -7.62 -12.82 -4.79
N ILE A 96 -7.18 -11.76 -4.11
CA ILE A 96 -5.84 -11.67 -3.51
C ILE A 96 -5.58 -12.84 -2.55
N GLU A 97 -6.60 -13.28 -1.83
CA GLU A 97 -6.56 -14.35 -0.84
C GLU A 97 -6.45 -15.76 -1.42
N THR A 98 -6.60 -15.90 -2.74
CA THR A 98 -6.79 -17.22 -3.39
C THR A 98 -5.50 -17.92 -3.75
N ALA A 99 -4.38 -17.19 -3.75
CA ALA A 99 -3.06 -17.69 -4.11
C ALA A 99 -2.05 -17.46 -2.98
N PRO A 100 -1.02 -18.32 -2.86
CA PRO A 100 0.07 -18.08 -1.92
C PRO A 100 0.86 -16.81 -2.29
N PRO A 101 1.56 -16.17 -1.32
CA PRO A 101 2.44 -15.05 -1.62
C PRO A 101 3.51 -15.42 -2.66
N ILE A 102 3.76 -14.49 -3.58
CA ILE A 102 4.68 -14.64 -4.71
C ILE A 102 6.04 -14.04 -4.31
N PRO A 103 7.15 -14.80 -4.40
CA PRO A 103 8.48 -14.26 -4.16
C PRO A 103 8.80 -13.10 -5.11
N ALA A 104 9.26 -11.98 -4.57
CA ALA A 104 9.59 -10.77 -5.34
C ALA A 104 10.78 -10.01 -4.75
N LEU A 105 11.42 -9.21 -5.60
CA LEU A 105 12.49 -8.29 -5.23
C LEU A 105 12.01 -6.85 -5.38
N PHE A 106 12.46 -5.98 -4.46
CA PHE A 106 12.03 -4.59 -4.42
C PHE A 106 13.21 -3.64 -4.57
N THR A 107 13.06 -2.65 -5.44
CA THR A 107 13.98 -1.50 -5.54
C THR A 107 13.20 -0.21 -5.38
N GLU A 108 13.83 0.81 -4.82
CA GLU A 108 13.20 2.07 -4.51
C GLU A 108 14.08 3.24 -4.95
N THR A 109 13.46 4.30 -5.41
CA THR A 109 14.13 5.55 -5.77
C THR A 109 13.23 6.72 -5.41
N SER A 110 13.76 7.65 -4.63
CA SER A 110 13.06 8.87 -4.21
C SER A 110 13.75 10.11 -4.79
N GLY A 111 12.93 11.03 -5.30
CA GLY A 111 13.32 12.36 -5.74
C GLY A 111 12.94 13.45 -4.73
N GLY A 112 12.69 13.09 -3.47
CA GLY A 112 12.08 13.96 -2.46
C GLY A 112 10.59 14.16 -2.77
N ASP A 113 10.10 15.39 -2.61
CA ASP A 113 8.68 15.71 -2.78
C ASP A 113 8.18 15.61 -4.23
N ARG A 114 9.09 15.49 -5.21
CA ARG A 114 8.73 15.40 -6.63
C ARG A 114 8.18 14.03 -7.02
N PHE A 115 8.85 12.97 -6.57
CA PHE A 115 8.41 11.60 -6.87
C PHE A 115 9.00 10.60 -5.89
N HIS A 116 8.27 9.50 -5.73
CA HIS A 116 8.72 8.29 -5.06
C HIS A 116 8.36 7.10 -5.94
N ARG A 117 9.33 6.25 -6.28
CA ARG A 117 9.12 5.10 -7.16
C ARG A 117 9.58 3.83 -6.48
N ILE A 118 8.74 2.81 -6.56
CA ILE A 118 9.05 1.46 -6.08
C ILE A 118 8.79 0.47 -7.22
N THR A 119 9.78 -0.39 -7.47
CA THR A 119 9.66 -1.47 -8.44
C THR A 119 9.63 -2.79 -7.69
N CYS A 120 8.67 -3.64 -8.01
CA CYS A 120 8.52 -5.01 -7.57
C CYS A 120 8.73 -5.95 -8.76
N ALA A 121 9.76 -6.77 -8.73
CA ALA A 121 10.12 -7.70 -9.80
C ALA A 121 9.92 -9.16 -9.35
N THR A 122 9.24 -9.95 -10.17
CA THR A 122 9.11 -11.40 -9.97
C THR A 122 9.06 -12.13 -11.31
N GLY A 123 9.96 -13.10 -11.51
CA GLY A 123 10.05 -13.84 -12.77
C GLY A 123 10.03 -12.90 -14.00
N PRO A 124 9.04 -13.02 -14.91
CA PRO A 124 8.91 -12.14 -16.08
C PRO A 124 8.14 -10.84 -15.80
N THR A 125 7.56 -10.66 -14.61
CA THR A 125 6.66 -9.56 -14.30
C THR A 125 7.39 -8.46 -13.53
N MET A 126 7.24 -7.23 -14.01
CA MET A 126 7.69 -6.02 -13.32
C MET A 126 6.48 -5.14 -13.03
N ILE A 127 6.28 -4.83 -11.75
CA ILE A 127 5.26 -3.89 -11.27
C ILE A 127 5.99 -2.64 -10.80
N GLU A 128 5.63 -1.48 -11.33
CA GLU A 128 6.19 -0.19 -10.93
C GLU A 128 5.09 0.67 -10.32
N LEU A 129 5.34 1.18 -9.14
CA LEU A 129 4.46 2.07 -8.41
C LEU A 129 5.15 3.43 -8.33
N GLU A 130 4.43 4.49 -8.67
CA GLU A 130 4.96 5.84 -8.59
C GLU A 130 3.95 6.80 -7.97
N TRP A 131 4.42 7.56 -6.99
CA TRP A 131 3.74 8.70 -6.40
C TRP A 131 4.46 9.96 -6.85
N ARG A 132 3.72 11.01 -7.23
CA ARG A 132 4.32 12.30 -7.62
C ARG A 132 3.62 13.48 -6.99
N ASP A 133 4.38 14.56 -6.86
CA ASP A 133 3.93 15.86 -6.38
C ASP A 133 3.27 15.76 -5.00
N VAL A 134 4.12 15.54 -3.99
CA VAL A 134 3.72 15.46 -2.58
C VAL A 134 3.06 16.77 -2.16
N LEU A 135 1.93 16.64 -1.47
CA LEU A 135 1.10 17.72 -0.95
C LEU A 135 1.46 18.00 0.53
N ASP A 136 0.46 18.16 1.40
CA ASP A 136 0.66 18.48 2.81
C ASP A 136 0.95 17.23 3.66
N CYS A 137 2.22 17.00 3.98
CA CYS A 137 2.65 15.93 4.88
C CYS A 137 2.23 16.22 6.33
N LYS A 138 1.63 15.22 6.99
CA LYS A 138 1.09 15.35 8.35
C LYS A 138 1.18 14.05 9.13
N GLN A 139 1.29 14.17 10.46
CA GLN A 139 1.13 13.00 11.34
C GLN A 139 -0.34 12.79 11.66
N VAL A 140 -0.80 11.55 11.54
CA VAL A 140 -2.16 11.13 11.87
C VAL A 140 -2.11 10.00 12.89
N ILE A 141 -3.08 10.00 13.81
CA ILE A 141 -3.36 8.88 14.69
C ILE A 141 -4.79 8.42 14.42
N THR A 142 -4.97 7.15 14.08
CA THR A 142 -6.26 6.51 13.84
C THR A 142 -6.49 5.37 14.81
N TYR A 143 -7.75 4.98 14.98
CA TYR A 143 -8.15 3.88 15.88
C TYR A 143 -9.02 2.85 15.14
N PRO A 144 -8.44 2.06 14.21
CA PRO A 144 -9.14 0.92 13.63
C PRO A 144 -9.59 -0.06 14.73
N PRO A 145 -10.60 -0.91 14.49
CA PRO A 145 -11.06 -1.87 15.49
C PRO A 145 -9.92 -2.71 16.07
N GLY A 146 -9.68 -2.60 17.38
CA GLY A 146 -8.62 -3.33 18.10
C GLY A 146 -7.21 -2.75 17.96
N PHE A 147 -7.02 -1.62 17.25
CA PHE A 147 -5.71 -1.02 17.01
C PHE A 147 -5.66 0.49 17.25
N GLU A 148 -4.47 0.98 17.56
CA GLU A 148 -4.06 2.37 17.38
C GLU A 148 -2.98 2.37 16.30
N CYS A 149 -3.14 3.20 15.28
CA CYS A 149 -2.13 3.41 14.24
C CYS A 149 -1.66 4.87 14.29
N SER A 150 -0.35 5.09 14.31
CA SER A 150 0.25 6.41 14.08
C SER A 150 1.08 6.37 12.81
N VAL A 151 0.93 7.38 11.96
CA VAL A 151 1.56 7.41 10.64
C VAL A 151 1.88 8.84 10.22
N VAL A 152 2.98 9.04 9.51
CA VAL A 152 3.25 10.27 8.76
C VAL A 152 2.74 10.05 7.34
N VAL A 153 1.60 10.66 7.02
CA VAL A 153 0.98 10.59 5.70
C VAL A 153 1.39 11.78 4.86
N CYS A 154 1.85 11.50 3.66
CA CYS A 154 2.22 12.45 2.62
C CYS A 154 1.35 12.16 1.38
N PRO A 155 0.16 12.80 1.28
CA PRO A 155 -0.70 12.64 0.12
C PRO A 155 -0.01 13.18 -1.14
N CYS A 156 -0.27 12.58 -2.29
CA CYS A 156 0.35 12.93 -3.56
C CYS A 156 -0.72 13.33 -4.58
N ALA A 157 -0.39 14.30 -5.45
CA ALA A 157 -1.31 14.74 -6.49
C ALA A 157 -1.53 13.65 -7.56
N HIS A 158 -0.55 12.76 -7.74
CA HIS A 158 -0.60 11.68 -8.72
C HIS A 158 -0.13 10.35 -8.14
N GLY A 159 -0.73 9.27 -8.64
CA GLY A 159 -0.34 7.88 -8.42
C GLY A 159 -0.42 7.13 -9.73
N GLU A 160 0.55 6.27 -10.01
CA GLU A 160 0.59 5.45 -11.22
C GLU A 160 1.00 4.02 -10.86
N ILE A 161 0.33 3.05 -11.49
CA ILE A 161 0.66 1.63 -11.42
C ILE A 161 1.00 1.20 -12.84
N ARG A 162 2.21 0.69 -13.08
CA ARG A 162 2.61 0.08 -14.35
C ARG A 162 2.90 -1.40 -14.17
N VAL A 163 2.54 -2.18 -15.18
CA VAL A 163 2.87 -3.59 -15.27
C VAL A 163 3.55 -3.83 -16.61
N ASN A 164 4.79 -4.30 -16.57
CA ASN A 164 5.64 -4.48 -17.75
C ASN A 164 5.70 -3.23 -18.64
N GLY A 165 5.76 -2.05 -18.01
CA GLY A 165 5.81 -0.73 -18.66
C GLY A 165 4.46 -0.16 -19.10
N VAL A 166 3.37 -0.93 -19.05
CA VAL A 166 2.01 -0.49 -19.40
C VAL A 166 1.32 0.10 -18.16
N ALA A 167 0.84 1.33 -18.24
CA ALA A 167 0.13 1.98 -17.13
C ALA A 167 -1.32 1.49 -17.04
N ALA A 168 -1.76 1.19 -15.82
CA ALA A 168 -3.17 0.96 -15.51
C ALA A 168 -3.96 2.26 -15.67
N ARG A 169 -5.16 2.16 -16.25
CA ARG A 169 -6.13 3.25 -16.30
C ARG A 169 -6.76 3.52 -14.94
N GLY A 170 -7.19 4.76 -14.76
CA GLY A 170 -7.93 5.24 -13.60
C GLY A 170 -7.36 6.56 -13.08
N GLU A 171 -8.10 7.21 -12.20
CA GLU A 171 -7.74 8.49 -11.62
C GLU A 171 -7.59 8.42 -10.10
N VAL A 172 -6.74 9.32 -9.58
CA VAL A 172 -6.59 9.55 -8.14
C VAL A 172 -7.67 10.54 -7.72
N HIS A 173 -8.45 10.17 -6.70
CA HIS A 173 -9.36 11.08 -6.01
C HIS A 173 -8.66 11.91 -4.94
N GLN A 174 -9.03 13.21 -4.90
CA GLN A 174 -8.60 14.20 -3.92
C GLN A 174 -9.74 15.21 -3.64
N PRO A 175 -10.09 15.48 -2.37
CA PRO A 175 -9.55 14.85 -1.16
C PRO A 175 -10.10 13.43 -0.94
N GLU A 176 -9.29 12.54 -0.36
CA GLU A 176 -9.69 11.20 0.09
C GLU A 176 -9.62 11.14 1.63
N GLU A 177 -10.78 11.18 2.30
CA GLU A 177 -10.93 11.12 3.76
C GLU A 177 -9.84 11.89 4.55
N TRP A 178 -9.21 11.23 5.53
CA TRP A 178 -8.16 11.77 6.37
C TRP A 178 -6.79 11.75 5.67
N ALA A 179 -6.58 10.84 4.72
CA ALA A 179 -5.31 10.70 4.00
C ALA A 179 -5.05 11.92 3.09
N GLY A 180 -6.09 12.50 2.52
CA GLY A 180 -6.03 13.69 1.66
C GLY A 180 -5.85 13.37 0.17
N SER A 181 -5.44 12.14 -0.17
CA SER A 181 -5.37 11.63 -1.54
C SER A 181 -5.46 10.10 -1.53
N SER A 182 -6.08 9.53 -2.56
CA SER A 182 -6.06 8.09 -2.80
C SER A 182 -4.70 7.56 -3.29
N ALA A 183 -3.77 8.44 -3.64
CA ALA A 183 -2.35 8.14 -3.79
C ALA A 183 -1.60 8.77 -2.62
N THR A 184 -1.11 7.93 -1.70
CA THR A 184 -0.51 8.40 -0.45
C THR A 184 0.78 7.64 -0.13
N LEU A 185 1.82 8.38 0.22
CA LEU A 185 2.98 7.83 0.91
C LEU A 185 2.70 7.79 2.41
N ALA A 186 3.02 6.68 3.07
CA ALA A 186 2.76 6.50 4.50
C ALA A 186 4.05 6.04 5.18
N PHE A 187 4.71 6.96 5.87
CA PHE A 187 6.01 6.75 6.52
C PHE A 187 5.85 6.62 8.04
N ALA A 188 6.81 5.95 8.66
CA ALA A 188 6.85 5.74 10.11
C ALA A 188 5.51 5.21 10.68
N GLU A 189 4.80 4.42 9.88
CA GLU A 189 3.53 3.83 10.26
C GLU A 189 3.77 2.80 11.36
N THR A 190 3.10 2.95 12.49
CA THR A 190 3.23 2.07 13.65
C THR A 190 1.86 1.65 14.13
N TRP A 191 1.61 0.35 14.10
CA TRP A 191 0.38 -0.27 14.59
C TRP A 191 0.62 -0.95 15.92
N ARG A 192 -0.28 -0.72 16.87
CA ARG A 192 -0.32 -1.45 18.13
C ARG A 192 -1.73 -1.90 18.44
N GLU A 193 -1.82 -3.03 19.12
CA GLU A 193 -3.08 -3.53 19.68
C GLU A 193 -3.49 -2.69 20.90
N ILE A 194 -4.80 -2.49 21.07
CA ILE A 194 -5.41 -1.72 22.18
C ILE A 194 -6.44 -2.52 22.95
#